data_AF-A0A838KJS8-F1
#
_entry.id   AF-A0A838KJS8-F1
#
_cell.length_a   1.000
_cell.length_b   1.000
_cell.length_c   1.000
_cell.angle_alpha   90.00
_cell.angle_beta   90.00
_cell.angle_gamma   90.00
#
_symmetry.space_group_name_H-M   'P 1'
#
loop_
_entity.id
_entity.type
_entity.pdbx_description
1 polymer ?
#
loop_
_entity_poly.entity_id
_entity_poly.type
_entity_poly.pdbx_seq_one_letter_code
_entity_poly.pdbx_strand_id
1 'polypeptide(L)'
;MSSTFCETRLTPLEASVRRDAHRARVDTWVTPHLERRRNGICHPVEDFLFSYYSYKPAALRRWHPGIGVTLHGPAVDEFRHTKGYCVAEGTAYIDPLLASSRREPVSWIRQLLASTAGRPAALACFGLHEWAMVYRQRPDDLRHSAYPLRLGAAATDTVVETHRIA
;
A
#
# COMPACT_ATOMS: atom_id res chain seq x y z
N MET A 1 -27.39 20.63 -2.31
CA MET A 1 -26.44 20.97 -3.38
C MET A 1 -25.99 19.68 -4.04
N SER A 2 -26.57 19.36 -5.19
CA SER A 2 -26.25 18.14 -5.95
C SER A 2 -24.89 18.35 -6.62
N SER A 3 -23.82 17.79 -6.04
CA SER A 3 -22.55 17.68 -6.74
C SER A 3 -22.72 16.52 -7.71
N THR A 4 -22.96 16.86 -8.98
CA THR A 4 -22.99 15.90 -10.08
C THR A 4 -21.60 15.33 -10.25
N PHE A 5 -21.27 14.27 -9.50
CA PHE A 5 -20.18 13.39 -9.87
C PHE A 5 -20.52 12.88 -11.27
N CYS A 6 -19.60 13.07 -12.23
CA CYS A 6 -19.74 12.52 -13.56
C CYS A 6 -19.82 10.99 -13.41
N GLU A 7 -21.03 10.44 -13.53
CA GLU A 7 -21.33 9.06 -13.21
C GLU A 7 -20.91 8.19 -14.40
N THR A 8 -19.72 7.56 -14.30
CA THR A 8 -19.30 6.59 -15.31
C THR A 8 -20.03 5.29 -15.05
N ARG A 9 -20.81 4.81 -16.03
CA ARG A 9 -21.47 3.51 -15.95
C ARG A 9 -20.63 2.45 -16.64
N LEU A 10 -20.38 1.34 -15.96
CA LEU A 10 -19.69 0.20 -16.56
C LEU A 10 -20.69 -0.91 -16.89
N THR A 11 -20.60 -1.40 -18.12
CA THR A 11 -21.23 -2.65 -18.52
C THR A 11 -20.58 -3.84 -17.79
N PRO A 12 -21.26 -5.00 -17.71
CA PRO A 12 -20.68 -6.21 -17.12
C PRO A 12 -19.35 -6.62 -17.75
N LEU A 13 -19.20 -6.46 -19.08
CA LEU A 13 -17.99 -6.79 -19.80
C LEU A 13 -16.83 -5.85 -19.43
N GLU A 14 -17.05 -4.54 -19.42
CA GLU A 14 -16.03 -3.55 -19.03
C GLU A 14 -15.59 -3.74 -17.58
N ALA A 15 -16.54 -4.03 -16.69
CA ALA A 15 -16.24 -4.34 -15.29
C ALA A 15 -15.36 -5.59 -15.17
N SER A 16 -15.67 -6.66 -15.91
CA SER A 16 -14.83 -7.87 -15.92
C SER A 16 -13.42 -7.58 -16.44
N VAL A 17 -13.30 -6.90 -17.58
CA VAL A 17 -11.99 -6.56 -18.16
C VAL A 17 -11.13 -5.75 -17.18
N ARG A 18 -11.71 -4.74 -16.52
CA ARG A 18 -10.99 -3.94 -15.52
C ARG A 18 -10.60 -4.75 -14.29
N ARG A 19 -11.48 -5.63 -13.81
CA ARG A 19 -11.22 -6.54 -12.70
C ARG A 19 -10.10 -7.51 -13.00
N ASP A 20 -10.11 -8.11 -14.19
CA ASP A 20 -9.11 -9.09 -14.61
C ASP A 20 -7.75 -8.42 -14.82
N ALA A 21 -7.74 -7.22 -15.42
CA ALA A 21 -6.53 -6.41 -15.53
C ALA A 21 -5.96 -5.99 -14.15
N HIS A 22 -6.83 -5.65 -13.19
CA HIS A 22 -6.39 -5.38 -11.81
C HIS A 22 -5.78 -6.60 -11.16
N ARG A 23 -6.46 -7.75 -11.25
CA ARG A 23 -5.97 -9.02 -10.71
C ARG A 23 -4.60 -9.38 -11.29
N ALA A 24 -4.44 -9.29 -12.61
CA ALA A 24 -3.17 -9.57 -13.28
C ALA A 24 -2.03 -8.66 -12.78
N ARG A 25 -2.26 -7.36 -12.61
CA ARG A 25 -1.26 -6.43 -12.06
C ARG A 25 -0.86 -6.75 -10.63
N VAL A 26 -1.84 -7.12 -9.79
CA VAL A 26 -1.60 -7.44 -8.39
C VAL A 26 -0.90 -8.80 -8.25
N ASP A 27 -1.23 -9.76 -9.12
CA ASP A 27 -0.65 -11.11 -9.11
C ASP A 27 0.85 -11.13 -9.34
N THR A 28 1.41 -10.16 -10.06
CA THR A 28 2.87 -9.97 -10.19
C THR A 28 3.57 -9.87 -8.84
N TRP A 29 2.90 -9.34 -7.81
CA TRP A 29 3.47 -9.16 -6.46
C TRP A 29 2.99 -10.21 -5.47
N VAL A 30 1.71 -10.61 -5.58
CA VAL A 30 1.09 -11.51 -4.61
C VAL A 30 1.45 -12.97 -4.87
N THR A 31 1.54 -13.40 -6.14
CA THR A 31 1.80 -14.80 -6.47
C THR A 31 3.16 -15.28 -5.97
N PRO A 32 4.29 -14.56 -6.20
CA PRO A 32 5.58 -14.97 -5.67
C PRO A 32 5.61 -15.06 -4.13
N HIS A 33 4.97 -14.12 -3.44
CA HIS A 33 4.85 -14.16 -1.98
C HIS A 33 4.09 -15.41 -1.50
N LEU A 34 2.98 -15.77 -2.14
CA LEU A 34 2.21 -16.96 -1.77
C LEU A 34 2.97 -18.26 -2.05
N GLU A 35 3.72 -18.33 -3.15
CA GLU A 35 4.57 -19.48 -3.48
C GLU A 35 5.69 -19.66 -2.46
N ARG A 36 6.41 -18.58 -2.13
CA ARG A 36 7.42 -18.60 -1.07
C ARG A 36 6.84 -19.06 0.26
N ARG A 37 5.69 -18.49 0.66
CA ARG A 37 5.00 -18.87 1.90
C ARG A 37 4.60 -20.35 1.93
N ARG A 38 4.12 -20.90 0.81
CA ARG A 38 3.77 -22.32 0.69
C ARG A 38 4.99 -23.23 0.86
N ASN A 39 6.14 -22.78 0.36
CA ASN A 39 7.41 -23.51 0.43
C ASN A 39 8.22 -23.22 1.70
N GLY A 40 7.71 -22.40 2.62
CA GLY A 40 8.43 -22.00 3.83
C GLY A 40 9.66 -21.12 3.58
N ILE A 41 9.73 -20.45 2.43
CA ILE A 41 10.84 -19.57 2.04
C ILE A 41 10.55 -18.16 2.52
N CYS A 42 11.47 -17.56 3.27
CA CYS A 42 11.37 -16.16 3.71
C CYS A 42 12.11 -15.22 2.74
N HIS A 43 11.51 -14.06 2.46
CA HIS A 43 12.12 -12.98 1.71
C HIS A 43 12.21 -11.70 2.56
N PRO A 44 13.42 -11.14 2.79
CA PRO A 44 13.64 -10.06 3.77
C PRO A 44 12.87 -8.78 3.47
N VAL A 45 12.69 -8.47 2.18
CA VAL A 45 12.04 -7.23 1.73
C VAL A 45 10.57 -7.44 1.38
N GLU A 46 10.27 -8.30 0.42
CA GLU A 46 8.90 -8.50 -0.06
C GLU A 46 7.91 -8.97 1.03
N ASP A 47 8.34 -9.83 1.96
CA ASP A 47 7.42 -10.32 3.00
C ASP A 47 7.11 -9.26 4.05
N PHE A 48 7.92 -8.18 4.12
CA PHE A 48 7.66 -7.02 4.97
C PHE A 48 6.31 -6.38 4.64
N LEU A 49 5.93 -6.30 3.36
CA LEU A 49 4.64 -5.71 2.94
C LEU A 49 3.44 -6.45 3.55
N PHE A 50 3.56 -7.75 3.77
CA PHE A 50 2.49 -8.61 4.26
C PHE A 50 2.55 -8.81 5.78
N SER A 51 3.74 -8.74 6.39
CA SER A 51 3.94 -8.91 7.83
C SER A 51 3.85 -7.59 8.60
N TYR A 52 4.47 -6.51 8.11
CA TYR A 52 4.49 -5.21 8.78
C TYR A 52 3.18 -4.45 8.58
N TYR A 53 2.76 -4.25 7.33
CA TYR A 53 1.49 -3.57 7.04
C TYR A 53 0.26 -4.48 7.13
N SER A 54 0.47 -5.79 7.35
CA SER A 54 -0.61 -6.77 7.49
C SER A 54 -1.60 -6.81 6.31
N TYR A 55 -1.16 -6.46 5.10
CA TYR A 55 -2.02 -6.49 3.91
C TYR A 55 -2.38 -7.93 3.54
N LYS A 56 -3.68 -8.21 3.42
CA LYS A 56 -4.16 -9.53 3.00
C LYS A 56 -4.07 -9.66 1.48
N PRO A 57 -3.41 -10.70 0.92
CA PRO A 57 -3.39 -11.01 -0.51
C PRO A 57 -4.75 -10.93 -1.20
N ALA A 58 -5.78 -11.51 -0.59
CA ALA A 58 -7.13 -11.50 -1.12
C ALA A 58 -7.76 -10.09 -1.15
N ALA A 59 -7.41 -9.22 -0.20
CA ALA A 59 -7.88 -7.85 -0.19
C ALA A 59 -7.22 -7.03 -1.30
N LEU A 60 -5.91 -7.21 -1.54
CA LEU A 60 -5.20 -6.54 -2.63
C LEU A 60 -5.74 -6.95 -4.01
N ARG A 61 -6.08 -8.23 -4.18
CA ARG A 61 -6.67 -8.77 -5.43
C ARG A 61 -8.08 -8.28 -5.70
N ARG A 62 -8.78 -7.78 -4.68
CA ARG A 62 -10.14 -7.27 -4.85
C ARG A 62 -10.09 -5.97 -5.63
N TRP A 63 -10.67 -5.99 -6.82
CA TRP A 63 -10.86 -4.80 -7.62
C TRP A 63 -12.04 -3.99 -7.07
N HIS A 64 -11.91 -2.66 -7.14
CA HIS A 64 -12.96 -1.72 -6.80
C HIS A 64 -13.17 -0.75 -7.98
N PRO A 65 -14.42 -0.49 -8.42
CA PRO A 65 -14.70 0.40 -9.54
C PRO A 65 -14.25 1.86 -9.33
N GLY A 66 -14.15 2.29 -8.07
CA GLY A 66 -13.76 3.66 -7.71
C GLY A 66 -14.96 4.58 -7.45
N ILE A 67 -14.66 5.81 -7.00
CA ILE A 67 -15.67 6.84 -6.73
C ILE A 67 -16.18 7.39 -8.07
N GLY A 68 -17.49 7.65 -8.16
CA GLY A 68 -18.14 8.17 -9.37
C GLY A 68 -18.36 7.12 -10.46
N VAL A 69 -18.20 5.84 -10.14
CA VAL A 69 -18.44 4.72 -11.05
C VAL A 69 -19.59 3.86 -10.55
N THR A 70 -20.55 3.58 -11.43
CA THR A 70 -21.72 2.75 -11.15
C THR A 70 -21.62 1.46 -11.96
N LEU A 71 -21.70 0.33 -11.26
CA LEU A 71 -21.70 -1.01 -11.84
C LEU A 71 -23.12 -1.50 -12.11
N HIS A 72 -23.29 -2.26 -13.18
CA HIS A 72 -24.55 -2.92 -13.53
C HIS A 72 -24.37 -4.44 -13.70
N GLY A 73 -25.48 -5.17 -13.60
CA GLY A 73 -25.54 -6.60 -13.90
C GLY A 73 -24.96 -7.49 -12.80
N PRO A 74 -24.55 -8.73 -13.11
CA PRO A 74 -24.22 -9.74 -12.10
C PRO A 74 -23.09 -9.36 -11.12
N ALA A 75 -22.18 -8.46 -11.53
CA ALA A 75 -21.08 -8.00 -10.68
C ALA A 75 -21.55 -7.19 -9.46
N VAL A 76 -22.79 -6.72 -9.43
CA VAL A 76 -23.38 -5.94 -8.34
C VAL A 76 -23.41 -6.71 -7.02
N ASP A 77 -23.73 -8.02 -7.09
CA ASP A 77 -23.89 -8.84 -5.89
C ASP A 77 -22.56 -9.03 -5.13
N GLU A 78 -21.40 -8.94 -5.80
CA GLU A 78 -20.07 -8.96 -5.16
C GLU A 78 -19.89 -7.82 -4.14
N PHE A 79 -20.60 -6.70 -4.32
CA PHE A 79 -20.45 -5.50 -3.49
C PHE A 79 -21.52 -5.37 -2.39
N ARG A 80 -22.55 -6.23 -2.40
CA ARG A 80 -23.70 -6.16 -1.46
C ARG A 80 -23.29 -6.15 0.02
N HIS A 81 -22.24 -6.89 0.37
CA HIS A 81 -21.72 -6.98 1.74
C HIS A 81 -20.40 -6.25 1.94
N THR A 82 -19.97 -5.46 0.94
CA THR A 82 -18.73 -4.70 1.02
C THR A 82 -19.00 -3.34 1.67
N LYS A 83 -18.38 -3.09 2.81
CA LYS A 83 -18.50 -1.81 3.54
C LYS A 83 -18.15 -0.64 2.62
N GLY A 84 -19.00 0.40 2.64
CA GLY A 84 -18.80 1.61 1.84
C GLY A 84 -19.41 1.55 0.44
N TYR A 85 -20.13 0.47 0.10
CA TYR A 85 -20.92 0.37 -1.13
C TYR A 85 -22.41 0.46 -0.83
N CYS A 86 -23.12 1.11 -1.74
CA CYS A 86 -24.56 1.05 -1.85
C CYS A 86 -24.94 0.12 -3.00
N VAL A 87 -25.92 -0.75 -2.76
CA VAL A 87 -26.51 -1.61 -3.79
C VAL A 87 -28.01 -1.32 -3.85
N ALA A 88 -28.46 -0.75 -4.97
CA ALA A 88 -29.85 -0.36 -5.18
C ALA A 88 -30.21 -0.52 -6.67
N GLU A 89 -31.45 -0.96 -6.94
CA GLU A 89 -32.01 -1.04 -8.30
C GLU A 89 -31.12 -1.79 -9.33
N GLY A 90 -30.44 -2.87 -8.88
CA GLY A 90 -29.54 -3.64 -9.75
C GLY A 90 -28.25 -2.90 -10.13
N THR A 91 -27.83 -1.95 -9.29
CA THR A 91 -26.57 -1.21 -9.43
C THR A 91 -25.74 -1.25 -8.16
N ALA A 92 -24.41 -1.11 -8.28
CA ALA A 92 -23.49 -0.96 -7.16
C ALA A 92 -22.57 0.26 -7.36
N TYR A 93 -22.45 1.09 -6.33
CA TYR A 93 -21.60 2.29 -6.34
C TYR A 93 -21.06 2.57 -4.93
N ILE A 94 -20.00 3.37 -4.83
CA ILE A 94 -19.46 3.79 -3.52
C ILE A 94 -20.42 4.78 -2.87
N ASP A 95 -20.72 4.55 -1.59
CA ASP A 95 -21.59 5.41 -0.78
C ASP A 95 -21.11 6.88 -0.80
N PRO A 96 -21.93 7.84 -1.28
CA PRO A 96 -21.59 9.26 -1.24
C PRO A 96 -21.32 9.80 0.17
N LEU A 97 -21.91 9.19 1.20
CA LEU A 97 -21.62 9.54 2.60
C LEU A 97 -20.22 9.13 3.01
N LEU A 98 -19.70 8.00 2.50
CA LEU A 98 -18.31 7.61 2.72
C LEU A 98 -17.36 8.66 2.15
N ALA A 99 -17.57 9.10 0.91
CA ALA A 99 -16.75 10.15 0.30
C ALA A 99 -16.79 11.45 1.13
N SER A 100 -17.97 11.80 1.65
CA SER A 100 -18.15 12.98 2.50
C SER A 100 -17.44 12.84 3.85
N SER A 101 -17.52 11.67 4.50
CA SER A 101 -16.85 11.38 5.76
C SER A 101 -15.31 11.39 5.67
N ARG A 102 -14.77 11.19 4.47
CA ARG A 102 -13.32 11.20 4.22
C ARG A 102 -12.79 12.56 3.75
N ARG A 103 -13.65 13.56 3.59
CA ARG A 103 -13.29 14.87 3.03
C ARG A 103 -12.16 15.56 3.79
N GLU A 104 -12.23 15.59 5.12
CA GLU A 104 -11.25 16.28 5.95
C GLU A 104 -9.85 15.64 5.86
N PRO A 105 -9.67 14.33 6.14
CA PRO A 105 -8.35 13.71 6.02
C PRO A 105 -7.79 13.77 4.59
N VAL A 106 -8.64 13.62 3.56
CA VAL A 106 -8.21 13.76 2.16
C VAL A 106 -7.73 15.19 1.86
N SER A 107 -8.47 16.20 2.34
CA SER A 107 -8.10 17.60 2.17
C SER A 107 -6.78 17.92 2.86
N TRP A 108 -6.59 17.43 4.10
CA TRP A 108 -5.37 17.60 4.85
C TRP A 108 -4.17 16.93 4.17
N ILE A 109 -4.29 15.67 3.74
CA ILE A 109 -3.23 14.96 3.00
C ILE A 109 -2.87 15.72 1.72
N ARG A 110 -3.87 16.16 0.95
CA ARG A 110 -3.64 16.93 -0.28
C ARG A 110 -2.90 18.23 0.01
N GLN A 111 -3.28 18.95 1.07
CA GLN A 111 -2.62 20.19 1.45
C GLN A 111 -1.17 19.95 1.89
N LEU A 112 -0.94 18.91 2.71
CA LEU A 112 0.40 18.50 3.12
C LEU A 112 1.26 18.22 1.89
N LEU A 113 0.83 17.32 1.00
CA LEU A 113 1.55 16.96 -0.22
C LEU A 113 1.84 18.17 -1.11
N ALA A 114 0.85 19.04 -1.32
CA ALA A 114 1.03 20.27 -2.11
C ALA A 114 2.03 21.24 -1.46
N SER A 115 1.98 21.38 -0.14
CA SER A 115 2.89 22.27 0.60
C SER A 115 4.33 21.77 0.64
N THR A 116 4.54 20.46 0.48
CA THR A 116 5.87 19.84 0.51
C THR A 116 6.42 19.47 -0.86
N ALA A 117 5.60 19.43 -1.91
CA ALA A 117 5.99 18.93 -3.23
C ALA A 117 7.23 19.63 -3.84
N GLY A 118 7.39 20.93 -3.58
CA GLY A 118 8.53 21.71 -4.07
C GLY A 118 9.61 22.00 -3.03
N ARG A 119 9.47 21.48 -1.79
CA ARG A 119 10.47 21.74 -0.74
C ARG A 119 11.73 20.92 -1.02
N PRO A 120 12.93 21.52 -1.04
CA PRO A 120 14.17 20.77 -1.07
C PRO A 120 14.20 19.74 0.07
N ALA A 121 14.62 18.51 -0.23
CA ALA A 121 14.76 17.49 0.79
C ALA A 121 15.90 17.88 1.76
N ALA A 122 15.60 17.90 3.06
CA ALA A 122 16.61 18.05 4.09
C ALA A 122 17.25 16.68 4.35
N LEU A 123 18.33 16.37 3.64
CA LEU A 123 19.04 15.08 3.73
C LEU A 123 20.22 15.12 4.72
N ALA A 124 20.19 16.02 5.69
CA ALA A 124 21.34 16.34 6.56
C ALA A 124 21.84 15.14 7.38
N CYS A 125 20.98 14.15 7.67
CA CYS A 125 21.39 12.98 8.41
C CYS A 125 22.05 11.90 7.53
N PHE A 126 22.02 11.99 6.20
CA PHE A 126 22.53 10.97 5.26
C PHE A 126 22.09 9.52 5.59
N GLY A 127 20.94 9.35 6.27
CA GLY A 127 20.48 8.05 6.74
C GLY A 127 21.30 7.47 7.90
N LEU A 128 22.13 8.26 8.60
CA LEU A 128 22.94 7.82 9.75
C LEU A 128 22.09 7.29 10.91
N HIS A 129 20.81 7.65 11.01
CA HIS A 129 19.91 7.08 12.03
C HIS A 129 19.76 5.57 11.85
N GLU A 130 19.70 5.11 10.60
CA GLU A 130 19.55 3.71 10.23
C GLU A 130 20.85 2.93 10.50
N TRP A 131 22.02 3.57 10.36
CA TRP A 131 23.32 2.99 10.76
C TRP A 131 23.44 2.91 12.28
N ALA A 132 23.01 3.96 12.99
CA ALA A 132 23.03 4.01 14.45
C ALA A 132 22.12 2.92 15.07
N MET A 133 21.06 2.50 14.39
CA MET A 133 20.18 1.41 14.85
C MET A 133 20.88 0.05 15.00
N VAL A 134 22.02 -0.17 14.35
CA VAL A 134 22.77 -1.44 14.39
C VAL A 134 24.18 -1.28 14.96
N TYR A 135 24.54 -0.06 15.37
CA TYR A 135 25.86 0.27 15.91
C TYR A 135 26.20 -0.56 17.15
N ARG A 136 27.37 -1.21 17.13
CA ARG A 136 27.91 -2.08 18.19
C ARG A 136 26.95 -3.17 18.69
N GLN A 137 25.94 -3.54 17.91
CA GLN A 137 25.08 -4.67 18.23
C GLN A 137 25.77 -5.98 17.87
N ARG A 138 25.55 -7.00 18.70
CA ARG A 138 25.98 -8.36 18.38
C ARG A 138 25.04 -8.93 17.32
N PRO A 139 25.49 -9.89 16.48
CA PRO A 139 24.64 -10.50 15.47
C PRO A 139 23.31 -11.03 16.00
N ASP A 140 23.29 -11.60 17.21
CA ASP A 140 22.08 -12.14 17.84
C ASP A 140 21.13 -11.08 18.39
N ASP A 141 21.62 -9.85 18.62
CA ASP A 141 20.82 -8.71 19.08
C ASP A 141 20.14 -7.98 17.90
N LEU A 142 20.63 -8.20 16.67
CA LEU A 142 20.09 -7.55 15.47
C LEU A 142 18.69 -8.05 15.15
N ARG A 143 17.77 -7.10 14.95
CA ARG A 143 16.48 -7.39 14.31
C ARG A 143 16.77 -7.91 12.90
N HIS A 144 16.32 -9.13 12.60
CA HIS A 144 16.60 -9.85 11.35
C HIS A 144 18.03 -10.39 11.20
N SER A 145 18.60 -10.95 12.27
CA SER A 145 19.93 -11.58 12.32
C SER A 145 20.23 -12.62 11.22
N ALA A 146 19.20 -13.20 10.59
CA ALA A 146 19.34 -14.10 9.44
C ALA A 146 19.94 -13.43 8.19
N TYR A 147 19.99 -12.09 8.14
CA TYR A 147 20.52 -11.34 7.00
C TYR A 147 21.75 -10.52 7.44
N PRO A 148 22.96 -10.84 6.94
CA PRO A 148 24.16 -10.13 7.36
C PRO A 148 24.16 -8.69 6.85
N LEU A 149 24.76 -7.79 7.65
CA LEU A 149 25.02 -6.42 7.23
C LEU A 149 25.96 -6.43 6.01
N ARG A 150 25.63 -5.63 4.98
CA ARG A 150 26.40 -5.57 3.74
C ARG A 150 27.87 -5.15 3.95
N LEU A 151 28.12 -4.25 4.91
CA LEU A 151 29.49 -3.83 5.27
C LEU A 151 30.10 -4.67 6.40
N GLY A 152 29.32 -5.53 7.05
CA GLY A 152 29.70 -6.15 8.32
C GLY A 152 29.71 -5.15 9.49
N ALA A 153 29.74 -5.69 10.71
CA ALA A 153 29.59 -4.88 11.94
C ALA A 153 30.68 -3.81 12.07
N ALA A 154 31.96 -4.18 11.91
CA ALA A 154 33.09 -3.27 12.12
C ALA A 154 33.09 -2.06 11.17
N ALA A 155 32.80 -2.27 9.88
CA ALA A 155 32.75 -1.17 8.92
C ALA A 155 31.46 -0.33 9.09
N THR A 156 30.35 -0.94 9.49
CA THR A 156 29.15 -0.21 9.91
C THR A 156 29.43 0.69 11.11
N ASP A 157 30.14 0.20 12.12
CA ASP A 157 30.55 1.00 13.29
C ASP A 157 31.47 2.15 12.87
N THR A 158 32.41 1.88 11.97
CA THR A 158 33.32 2.91 11.42
C THR A 158 32.54 4.04 10.73
N VAL A 159 31.46 3.74 9.99
CA VAL A 159 30.62 4.78 9.37
C VAL A 159 30.02 5.68 10.44
N VAL A 160 29.44 5.10 11.50
CA VAL A 160 28.82 5.86 12.60
C VAL A 160 29.85 6.70 13.35
N GLU A 161 31.04 6.15 13.62
CA GLU A 161 32.10 6.82 14.38
C GLU A 161 32.76 7.97 13.60
N THR A 162 32.80 7.89 12.27
CA THR A 162 33.51 8.86 11.42
C THR A 162 32.62 9.97 10.86
N HIS A 163 31.30 9.79 10.85
CA HIS A 163 30.36 10.79 10.33
C HIS A 163 29.67 11.55 11.47
N ARG A 164 29.76 12.87 11.46
CA ARG A 164 29.06 13.73 12.42
C ARG A 164 27.77 14.27 11.81
N ILE A 165 26.68 14.20 12.56
CA ILE A 165 25.44 14.93 12.23
C ILE A 165 25.68 16.39 12.62
N ALA A 166 25.47 17.30 11.67
CA ALA A 166 25.64 18.74 11.85
C ALA A 166 24.55 19.35 12.73
#